data_AF-H1SI26-F1
#
_entry.id   AF-H1SI26-F1
#
_cell.length_a   1.000
_cell.length_b   1.000
_cell.length_c   1.000
_cell.angle_alpha   90.00
_cell.angle_beta   90.00
_cell.angle_gamma   90.00
#
_symmetry.space_group_name_H-M   'P 1'
#
loop_
_entity.id
_entity.type
_entity.pdbx_description
1 polymer ?
#
loop_
_entity_poly.entity_id
_entity_poly.type
_entity_poly.pdbx_seq_one_letter_code
_entity_poly.pdbx_strand_id
1 'polypeptide(L)'
;RVDSGGWLELRVVAELTDAAWHEGVHLGVLIVRNDAVWCFGVSTKMDGMTSGFHSLGGNSYGASFIVDDLPLLSGQYSFTVALMDDRSPLIYDTRAGVAPFTVRHAGKEVGLARISHRWELK
;
A
#
# COMPACT_ATOMS: atom_id res chain seq x y z
N ARG A 1 6.60 11.22 9.08
CA ARG A 1 6.57 12.36 8.12
C ARG A 1 7.45 11.98 6.96
N VAL A 2 6.98 12.14 5.73
CA VAL A 2 7.68 11.78 4.49
C VAL A 2 7.65 13.00 3.56
N ASP A 3 8.68 13.20 2.75
CA ASP A 3 8.65 14.25 1.73
C ASP A 3 8.09 13.67 0.41
N SER A 4 7.45 14.50 -0.41
CA SER A 4 7.07 14.11 -1.77
C SER A 4 8.30 13.70 -2.58
N GLY A 5 8.21 12.56 -3.25
CA GLY A 5 9.32 11.87 -3.90
C GLY A 5 10.31 11.19 -2.95
N GLY A 6 9.97 11.09 -1.67
CA GLY A 6 10.71 10.33 -0.69
C GLY A 6 10.31 8.85 -0.67
N TRP A 7 11.11 8.09 0.06
CA TRP A 7 10.92 6.65 0.28
C TRP A 7 9.94 6.37 1.43
N LEU A 8 9.13 5.33 1.28
CA LEU A 8 8.17 4.84 2.27
C LEU A 8 8.09 3.31 2.24
N GLU A 9 8.06 2.70 3.43
CA GLU A 9 7.83 1.26 3.60
C GLU A 9 6.67 1.03 4.58
N LEU A 10 5.72 0.19 4.18
CA LEU A 10 4.71 -0.39 5.05
C LEU A 10 5.01 -1.88 5.22
N ARG A 11 5.37 -2.28 6.43
CA ARG A 11 5.54 -3.69 6.80
C ARG A 11 4.22 -4.24 7.31
N VAL A 12 3.80 -5.36 6.75
CA VAL A 12 2.60 -6.07 7.17
C VAL A 12 3.01 -7.47 7.62
N VAL A 13 2.54 -7.84 8.81
CA VAL A 13 2.64 -9.19 9.34
C VAL A 13 1.24 -9.73 9.56
N ALA A 14 0.99 -10.94 9.09
CA ALA A 14 -0.25 -11.67 9.28
C ALA A 14 0.03 -12.99 9.99
N GLU A 15 -0.91 -13.41 10.84
CA GLU A 15 -0.97 -14.78 11.32
C GLU A 15 -1.94 -15.55 10.43
N LEU A 16 -1.47 -16.64 9.83
CA LEU A 16 -2.26 -17.47 8.93
C LEU A 16 -2.45 -18.86 9.53
N THR A 17 -3.62 -19.44 9.31
CA THR A 17 -3.80 -20.88 9.51
C THR A 17 -3.07 -21.64 8.40
N ASP A 18 -2.69 -22.90 8.65
CA ASP A 18 -2.08 -23.76 7.63
C ASP A 18 -2.96 -23.88 6.38
N ALA A 19 -4.28 -23.98 6.58
CA ALA A 19 -5.25 -24.03 5.49
C ALA A 19 -5.20 -22.78 4.61
N ALA A 20 -5.26 -21.58 5.21
CA ALA A 20 -5.20 -20.32 4.46
C ALA A 20 -3.88 -20.18 3.69
N TRP A 21 -2.76 -20.54 4.32
CA TRP A 21 -1.45 -20.51 3.66
C TRP A 21 -1.39 -21.46 2.44
N HIS A 22 -1.92 -22.68 2.56
CA HIS A 22 -1.91 -23.66 1.47
C HIS A 22 -2.92 -23.38 0.35
N GLU A 23 -4.07 -22.76 0.67
CA GLU A 23 -5.06 -22.36 -0.33
C GLU A 23 -4.60 -21.18 -1.19
N GLY A 24 -3.77 -20.30 -0.60
CA GLY A 24 -3.18 -19.13 -1.25
C GLY A 24 -3.85 -17.85 -0.78
N VAL A 25 -3.02 -16.88 -0.36
CA VAL A 25 -3.46 -15.57 0.08
C VAL A 25 -2.65 -14.46 -0.57
N HIS A 26 -3.32 -13.34 -0.80
CA HIS A 26 -2.68 -12.11 -1.24
C HIS A 26 -3.01 -10.93 -0.31
N LEU A 27 -2.12 -9.95 -0.33
CA LEU A 27 -2.22 -8.74 0.46
C LEU A 27 -2.63 -7.57 -0.44
N GLY A 28 -3.71 -6.89 -0.08
CA GLY A 28 -4.11 -5.61 -0.64
C GLY A 28 -3.66 -4.45 0.23
N VAL A 29 -3.15 -3.39 -0.40
CA VAL A 29 -2.80 -2.12 0.25
C VAL A 29 -3.48 -0.99 -0.49
N LEU A 30 -4.09 -0.08 0.27
CA LEU A 30 -4.73 1.12 -0.21
C LEU A 30 -4.21 2.32 0.58
N ILE A 31 -3.71 3.34 -0.10
CA ILE A 31 -3.42 4.65 0.49
C ILE A 31 -4.69 5.49 0.47
N VAL A 32 -5.07 6.00 1.64
CA VAL A 32 -6.29 6.81 1.84
C VAL A 32 -5.91 8.16 2.42
N ARG A 33 -6.43 9.25 1.85
CA ARG A 33 -6.26 10.61 2.39
C ARG A 33 -7.24 10.86 3.54
N ASN A 34 -6.95 11.81 4.42
CA ASN A 34 -7.77 12.16 5.58
C ASN A 34 -9.23 12.56 5.26
N ASP A 35 -9.56 12.85 4.00
CA ASP A 35 -10.92 13.09 3.50
C ASP A 35 -11.54 11.85 2.80
N ALA A 36 -11.02 10.67 3.12
CA ALA A 36 -11.45 9.36 2.61
C ALA A 36 -11.22 9.10 1.11
N VAL A 37 -10.51 9.99 0.40
CA VAL A 37 -10.13 9.75 -0.99
C VAL A 37 -9.17 8.56 -1.10
N TRP A 38 -9.53 7.59 -1.93
CA TRP A 38 -8.68 6.46 -2.30
C TRP A 38 -7.61 6.95 -3.30
N CYS A 39 -6.37 7.01 -2.84
CA CYS A 39 -5.29 7.64 -3.59
C CYS A 39 -4.58 6.67 -4.52
N PHE A 40 -4.31 5.46 -4.03
CA PHE A 40 -3.65 4.41 -4.77
C PHE A 40 -3.93 3.07 -4.10
N GLY A 41 -4.32 2.05 -4.87
CA GLY A 41 -4.59 0.71 -4.38
C GLY A 41 -3.91 -0.32 -5.26
N VAL A 42 -3.28 -1.31 -4.63
CA VAL A 42 -2.62 -2.42 -5.30
C VAL A 42 -2.71 -3.67 -4.42
N SER A 43 -2.48 -4.82 -5.01
CA SER A 43 -2.28 -6.05 -4.24
C SER A 43 -1.13 -6.85 -4.80
N THR A 44 -0.58 -7.74 -3.97
CA THR A 44 0.49 -8.65 -4.39
C THR A 44 0.06 -9.50 -5.58
N LYS A 45 -1.23 -9.83 -5.70
CA LYS A 45 -1.81 -10.53 -6.84
C LYS A 45 -1.88 -9.67 -8.11
N MET A 46 -2.22 -8.38 -8.00
CA MET A 46 -2.23 -7.46 -9.15
C MET A 46 -0.82 -7.30 -9.76
N ASP A 47 0.21 -7.32 -8.91
CA ASP A 47 1.62 -7.26 -9.33
C ASP A 47 2.19 -8.63 -9.72
N GLY A 48 1.36 -9.67 -9.80
CA GLY A 48 1.76 -11.00 -10.26
C GLY A 48 2.69 -11.76 -9.31
N MET A 49 2.72 -11.39 -8.02
CA MET A 49 3.49 -12.16 -7.04
C MET A 49 2.84 -13.51 -6.79
N THR A 50 3.63 -14.57 -6.89
CA THR A 50 3.18 -15.97 -6.71
C THR A 50 2.88 -16.33 -5.26
N SER A 51 3.37 -15.55 -4.30
CA SER A 51 3.08 -15.67 -2.87
C SER A 51 2.99 -14.27 -2.28
N GLY A 52 1.86 -13.91 -1.68
CA GLY A 52 1.65 -12.58 -1.09
C GLY A 52 2.48 -12.28 0.15
N PHE A 53 3.14 -13.30 0.73
CA PHE A 53 3.95 -13.19 1.94
C PHE A 53 5.15 -14.14 1.94
N HIS A 54 6.12 -13.85 2.79
CA HIS A 54 7.20 -14.75 3.19
C HIS A 54 6.96 -15.29 4.61
N SER A 55 7.26 -16.56 4.88
CA SER A 55 7.21 -17.11 6.23
C SER A 55 8.27 -16.46 7.12
N LEU A 56 7.85 -16.03 8.32
CA LEU A 56 8.71 -15.50 9.38
C LEU A 56 8.97 -16.55 10.48
N GLY A 57 8.46 -17.77 10.31
CA GLY A 57 8.48 -18.85 11.30
C GLY A 57 7.14 -19.04 12.01
N GLY A 58 6.82 -20.29 12.36
CA GLY A 58 5.51 -20.65 12.91
C GLY A 58 4.37 -20.26 11.95
N ASN A 59 3.32 -19.65 12.50
CA ASN A 59 2.15 -19.20 11.74
C ASN A 59 2.26 -17.74 11.29
N SER A 60 3.44 -17.14 11.34
CA SER A 60 3.67 -15.72 11.03
C SER A 60 4.23 -15.53 9.63
N TYR A 61 3.65 -14.59 8.89
CA TYR A 61 3.98 -14.32 7.49
C TYR A 61 4.07 -12.82 7.24
N GLY A 62 5.07 -12.37 6.49
CA GLY A 62 5.40 -10.96 6.31
C GLY A 62 5.54 -10.53 4.86
N ALA A 63 5.13 -9.29 4.57
CA ALA A 63 5.35 -8.62 3.30
C ALA A 63 5.63 -7.12 3.53
N SER A 64 6.36 -6.51 2.60
CA SER A 64 6.64 -5.07 2.64
C SER A 64 6.14 -4.41 1.37
N PHE A 65 5.27 -3.41 1.52
CA PHE A 65 4.90 -2.51 0.44
C PHE A 65 5.86 -1.33 0.46
N ILE A 66 6.67 -1.20 -0.59
CA ILE A 66 7.74 -0.21 -0.69
C ILE A 66 7.39 0.76 -1.81
N VAL A 67 7.50 2.06 -1.52
CA VAL A 67 7.36 3.15 -2.49
C VAL A 67 8.67 3.94 -2.48
N ASP A 68 9.47 3.80 -3.54
CA ASP A 68 10.78 4.46 -3.62
C ASP A 68 10.70 5.96 -3.91
N ASP A 69 9.73 6.36 -4.73
CA ASP A 69 9.48 7.75 -5.14
C ASP A 69 8.00 8.08 -4.93
N LEU A 70 7.63 8.50 -3.71
CA LEU A 70 6.23 8.73 -3.33
C LEU A 70 5.62 9.94 -4.07
N PRO A 71 4.72 9.75 -5.05
CA PRO A 71 4.27 10.83 -5.91
C PRO A 71 3.05 11.54 -5.32
N LEU A 72 2.96 11.69 -3.99
CA LEU A 72 1.84 12.35 -3.32
C LEU A 72 2.19 13.80 -2.96
N LEU A 73 1.21 14.69 -3.04
CA LEU A 73 1.34 16.07 -2.58
C LEU A 73 1.08 16.20 -1.07
N SER A 74 1.32 17.39 -0.51
CA SER A 74 1.14 17.69 0.91
C SER A 74 -0.24 17.24 1.42
N GLY A 75 -0.26 16.51 2.53
CA GLY A 75 -1.51 15.99 3.10
C GLY A 75 -1.30 14.98 4.22
N GLN A 76 -2.41 14.57 4.84
CA GLN A 76 -2.45 13.49 5.81
C GLN A 76 -3.05 12.25 5.16
N TYR A 77 -2.37 11.12 5.34
CA TYR A 77 -2.70 9.86 4.70
C TYR A 77 -2.63 8.73 5.72
N SER A 78 -3.25 7.61 5.38
CA SER A 78 -3.19 6.35 6.13
C SER A 78 -3.30 5.18 5.16
N PHE A 79 -3.16 3.97 5.67
CA PHE A 79 -3.34 2.76 4.88
C PHE A 79 -4.62 2.02 5.27
N THR A 80 -5.25 1.40 4.28
CA THR A 80 -6.12 0.25 4.48
C THR A 80 -5.40 -0.97 3.94
N VAL A 81 -5.36 -2.03 4.74
CA VAL A 81 -4.69 -3.28 4.41
C VAL A 81 -5.73 -4.40 4.47
N ALA A 82 -5.76 -5.27 3.47
CA ALA A 82 -6.69 -6.38 3.38
C ALA A 82 -5.96 -7.69 3.10
N LEU A 83 -6.29 -8.73 3.86
CA LEU A 83 -5.85 -10.10 3.60
C LEU A 83 -6.97 -10.81 2.83
N MET A 84 -6.65 -11.40 1.68
CA MET A 84 -7.64 -11.92 0.74
C MET A 84 -7.24 -13.30 0.23
N ASP A 85 -8.26 -14.09 -0.11
CA ASP A 85 -8.10 -15.39 -0.77
C ASP A 85 -7.65 -15.21 -2.23
N ASP A 86 -6.74 -16.07 -2.70
CA ASP A 86 -6.28 -16.03 -4.09
C ASP A 86 -7.29 -16.56 -5.09
N ARG A 87 -8.24 -17.41 -4.67
CA ARG A 87 -9.12 -18.16 -5.58
C ARG A 87 -10.52 -17.56 -5.71
N SER A 88 -10.93 -16.73 -4.77
CA SER A 88 -12.26 -16.13 -4.67
C SER A 88 -12.14 -14.65 -4.24
N PRO A 89 -13.22 -13.85 -4.34
CA PRO A 89 -13.20 -12.47 -3.86
C PRO A 89 -13.32 -12.35 -2.32
N LEU A 90 -13.05 -13.43 -1.57
CA LEU A 90 -13.20 -13.44 -0.12
C LEU A 90 -12.10 -12.61 0.55
N ILE A 91 -12.53 -11.74 1.47
CA ILE A 91 -11.65 -10.98 2.36
C ILE A 91 -11.64 -11.68 3.72
N TYR A 92 -10.45 -12.06 4.20
CA TYR A 92 -10.26 -12.69 5.51
C TYR A 92 -10.19 -11.68 6.65
N ASP A 93 -9.41 -10.60 6.46
CA ASP A 93 -9.30 -9.50 7.43
C ASP A 93 -9.10 -8.17 6.70
N THR A 94 -9.51 -7.07 7.33
CA THR A 94 -9.25 -5.71 6.86
C THR A 94 -8.93 -4.79 8.01
N ARG A 95 -7.84 -4.04 7.87
CA ARG A 95 -7.40 -3.01 8.81
C ARG A 95 -7.36 -1.66 8.13
N ALA A 96 -8.31 -0.80 8.45
CA ALA A 96 -8.42 0.55 7.91
C ALA A 96 -7.78 1.59 8.83
N GLY A 97 -7.27 2.69 8.26
CA GLY A 97 -6.73 3.82 9.03
C GLY A 97 -5.42 3.50 9.77
N VAL A 98 -4.70 2.46 9.35
CA VAL A 98 -3.45 2.05 10.00
C VAL A 98 -2.26 2.88 9.50
N ALA A 99 -1.21 2.93 10.31
CA ALA A 99 0.06 3.62 10.01
C ALA A 99 -0.13 5.02 9.39
N PRO A 100 -0.79 5.96 10.09
CA PRO A 100 -1.01 7.31 9.57
C PRO A 100 0.33 8.02 9.33
N PHE A 101 0.41 8.76 8.23
CA PHE A 101 1.58 9.54 7.86
C PHE A 101 1.20 10.88 7.25
N THR A 102 2.17 11.78 7.17
CA THR A 102 2.01 13.11 6.58
C THR A 102 3.07 13.31 5.53
N VAL A 103 2.64 13.77 4.36
CA VAL A 103 3.52 14.14 3.25
C VAL A 103 3.73 15.65 3.26
N ARG A 104 4.98 16.09 3.03
CA ARG A 104 5.31 17.49 2.74
C ARG A 104 5.84 17.60 1.31
N HIS A 105 5.21 18.47 0.55
CA HIS A 105 5.65 18.88 -0.77
C HIS A 105 6.21 20.31 -0.74
N ALA A 106 7.37 20.53 -1.39
CA ALA A 106 8.01 21.86 -1.45
C ALA A 106 7.54 22.71 -2.64
N GLY A 107 6.97 22.11 -3.68
CA GLY A 107 6.51 22.80 -4.87
C GLY A 107 5.15 23.50 -4.69
N LYS A 108 4.65 24.06 -5.79
CA LYS A 108 3.38 24.83 -5.85
C LYS A 108 2.25 24.08 -6.57
N GLU A 109 2.52 22.85 -6.99
CA GLU A 109 1.55 21.96 -7.62
C GLU A 109 0.32 21.77 -6.73
N VAL A 110 -0.85 21.70 -7.36
CA VAL A 110 -2.15 21.55 -6.69
C VAL A 110 -2.76 20.23 -7.12
N GLY A 111 -3.37 19.50 -6.18
CA GLY A 111 -4.07 18.25 -6.45
C GLY A 111 -3.75 17.16 -5.44
N LEU A 112 -3.68 15.91 -5.91
CA LEU A 112 -3.37 14.73 -5.11
C LEU A 112 -1.95 14.23 -5.32
N ALA A 113 -1.51 14.16 -6.58
CA ALA A 113 -0.28 13.51 -6.97
C ALA A 113 0.65 14.45 -7.75
N ARG A 114 1.95 14.21 -7.62
CA ARG A 114 3.00 14.82 -8.44
C ARG A 114 3.13 14.01 -9.73
N ILE A 115 2.85 14.64 -10.86
CA ILE A 115 2.97 14.04 -12.19
C ILE A 115 4.22 14.59 -12.86
N SER A 116 5.10 13.73 -13.36
CA SER A 116 6.27 14.13 -14.15
C SER A 116 5.84 14.82 -15.44
N HIS A 117 6.25 16.09 -15.64
CA HIS A 117 5.85 16.90 -16.78
C HIS A 117 6.95 17.90 -17.18
N ARG A 118 6.83 18.47 -18.38
CA ARG A 118 7.66 19.59 -18.87
C ARG A 118 6.82 20.52 -19.75
N TRP A 119 7.19 21.79 -19.81
CA TRP A 119 6.63 22.75 -20.76
C TRP A 119 7.57 22.89 -21.97
N GLU A 120 7.00 22.91 -23.17
CA GLU A 120 7.70 23.24 -24.41
C GLU A 120 7.02 24.48 -25.00
N LEU A 121 7.75 25.60 -25.03
CA LEU A 121 7.25 26.86 -25.61
C LEU A 121 7.50 26.84 -27.12
N LYS A 122 6.50 27.28 -27.89
CA LYS A 122 6.59 27.44 -29.34
C LYS A 122 6.20 28.87 -29.71
#